data_AF-A0A822EFH0-F1
#
_entry.id   AF-A0A822EFH0-F1
#
_cell.length_a   1.000
_cell.length_b   1.000
_cell.length_c   1.000
_cell.angle_alpha   90.00
_cell.angle_beta   90.00
_cell.angle_gamma   90.00
#
_symmetry.space_group_name_H-M   'P 1'
#
loop_
_entity.id
_entity.type
_entity.pdbx_description
1 polymer ?
#
loop_
_entity_poly.entity_id
_entity_poly.type
_entity_poly.pdbx_seq_one_letter_code
_entity_poly.pdbx_strand_id
1 'polypeptide(L)' 'MRRLHPPVPYVPQGELRQTILKICHDTAANGAHFGRDKTLHKIKTRYFWPSMYKDIDNYIKSCI' A
#
# COMPACT_ATOMS: atom_id res chain seq x y z
N MET A 1 17.57 -10.80 -16.57
CA MET A 1 17.21 -9.39 -16.80
C MET A 1 16.56 -8.83 -15.54
N ARG A 2 17.17 -7.85 -14.87
CA ARG A 2 16.51 -7.18 -13.73
C ARG A 2 15.39 -6.31 -14.32
N ARG A 3 14.13 -6.66 -14.07
CA ARG A 3 13.02 -5.73 -14.34
C ARG A 3 13.21 -4.56 -13.39
N LEU A 4 13.77 -3.46 -13.90
CA LEU A 4 13.71 -2.20 -13.20
C LEU A 4 12.23 -1.84 -13.11
N HIS A 5 11.70 -1.75 -11.91
CA HIS A 5 10.37 -1.22 -11.73
C HIS A 5 10.44 0.26 -12.15
N PRO A 6 9.52 0.74 -13.00
CA PRO A 6 9.47 2.15 -13.35
C PRO A 6 9.37 2.98 -12.06
N PRO A 7 9.96 4.19 -12.03
CA PRO A 7 9.87 5.05 -10.86
C PRO A 7 8.41 5.32 -10.54
N VAL A 8 8.05 5.19 -9.26
CA VAL A 8 6.72 5.46 -8.74
C VAL A 8 6.72 6.79 -7.97
N PRO A 9 5.61 7.54 -7.93
CA PRO A 9 5.52 8.79 -7.19
C PRO A 9 5.79 8.58 -5.68
N TYR A 10 6.56 9.50 -5.11
CA TYR A 10 6.74 9.63 -3.67
C TYR A 10 5.47 10.20 -3.02
N VAL A 11 5.05 9.61 -1.91
CA VAL A 11 3.89 10.07 -1.14
C VAL A 11 4.36 10.71 0.16
N PRO A 12 4.20 12.04 0.34
CA PRO A 12 4.55 12.71 1.59
C PRO A 12 3.70 12.19 2.75
N GLN A 13 4.14 12.46 3.97
CA GLN A 13 3.33 12.15 5.16
C GLN A 13 2.05 13.00 5.13
N GLY A 14 0.91 12.36 5.37
CA GLY A 14 -0.39 13.03 5.37
C GLY A 14 -1.52 12.06 5.03
N GLU A 15 -2.72 12.63 4.88
CA GLU A 15 -3.97 11.89 4.64
C GLU A 15 -3.93 11.04 3.38
N LEU A 16 -3.14 11.44 2.37
CA LEU A 16 -3.02 10.69 1.12
C LEU A 16 -2.53 9.25 1.36
N ARG A 17 -1.65 9.01 2.34
CA ARG A 17 -1.21 7.64 2.68
C ARG A 17 -2.38 6.80 3.20
N GLN A 18 -3.23 7.37 4.06
CA GLN A 18 -4.41 6.69 4.60
C GLN A 18 -5.42 6.38 3.50
N THR A 19 -5.67 7.33 2.60
CA THR A 19 -6.53 7.14 1.43
C THR A 19 -6.03 5.99 0.55
N ILE A 20 -4.72 5.92 0.29
CA ILE A 20 -4.13 4.82 -0.49
C ILE A 20 -4.31 3.47 0.23
N LEU A 21 -4.06 3.41 1.54
CA LEU A 21 -4.25 2.20 2.35
C LEU A 21 -5.70 1.70 2.28
N LYS A 22 -6.65 2.60 2.53
CA LYS A 22 -8.09 2.32 2.47
C LYS A 22 -8.53 1.83 1.10
N ILE A 23 -8.11 2.50 0.02
CA ILE A 23 -8.44 2.06 -1.33
C ILE A 23 -7.87 0.68 -1.62
N CYS A 24 -6.62 0.42 -1.25
CA CYS A 24 -5.95 -0.83 -1.60
C CYS A 24 -6.37 -2.03 -0.74
N HIS A 25 -6.84 -1.80 0.48
CA HIS A 25 -7.24 -2.85 1.42
C HIS A 25 -8.77 -3.02 1.52
N ASP A 26 -9.55 -1.96 1.59
CA ASP A 26 -10.97 -2.04 1.97
C ASP A 26 -11.92 -2.17 0.76
N THR A 27 -11.46 -1.83 -0.46
CA THR A 27 -12.35 -1.79 -1.63
C THR A 27 -12.43 -3.13 -2.34
N ALA A 28 -13.66 -3.59 -2.63
CA ALA A 28 -13.91 -4.87 -3.30
C ALA A 28 -13.22 -4.98 -4.67
N ALA A 29 -13.20 -3.90 -5.45
CA ALA A 29 -12.50 -3.82 -6.74
C ALA A 29 -10.99 -4.09 -6.63
N ASN A 30 -10.42 -3.95 -5.43
CA ASN A 30 -9.02 -4.24 -5.14
C ASN A 30 -8.79 -5.59 -4.43
N GLY A 31 -9.81 -6.43 -4.29
CA GLY A 31 -9.70 -7.68 -3.55
C GLY A 31 -9.63 -7.39 -2.04
N ALA A 32 -10.75 -6.94 -1.50
CA ALA A 32 -10.85 -6.43 -0.14
C ALA A 32 -10.28 -7.39 0.93
N HIS A 33 -9.74 -6.81 2.01
CA HIS A 33 -9.22 -7.48 3.20
C HIS A 33 -8.02 -8.41 2.95
N PHE A 34 -7.22 -8.13 1.94
CA PHE A 34 -5.95 -8.82 1.76
C PHE A 34 -4.96 -8.52 2.90
N GLY A 35 -4.31 -9.57 3.39
CA GLY A 35 -3.21 -9.46 4.35
C GLY A 35 -2.01 -8.65 3.82
N ARG A 36 -1.07 -8.35 4.73
CA ARG A 36 0.04 -7.41 4.51
C ARG A 36 0.78 -7.58 3.20
N ASP A 37 1.23 -8.78 2.89
CA ASP A 37 2.16 -8.97 1.78
C ASP A 37 1.49 -8.71 0.42
N LYS A 38 0.21 -9.06 0.28
CA LYS A 38 -0.59 -8.76 -0.92
C LYS A 38 -0.86 -7.26 -1.04
N THR A 39 -1.24 -6.60 0.06
CA THR A 39 -1.47 -5.15 0.10
C THR A 39 -0.19 -4.38 -0.22
N LEU A 40 0.94 -4.74 0.39
CA LEU A 40 2.26 -4.17 0.11
C LEU A 40 2.67 -4.37 -1.35
N HIS A 41 2.47 -5.56 -1.90
CA HIS A 41 2.78 -5.82 -3.30
C HIS A 41 1.99 -4.91 -4.24
N LYS A 42 0.70 -4.68 -3.95
CA LYS A 42 -0.16 -3.79 -4.77
C LYS A 42 0.26 -2.32 -4.67
N ILE A 43 0.59 -1.85 -3.47
CA ILE A 43 0.92 -0.43 -3.28
C ILE A 43 2.30 -0.11 -3.87
N LYS A 44 3.31 -0.98 -3.66
CA LYS A 44 4.69 -0.74 -4.11
C LYS A 44 4.87 -0.70 -5.63
N THR A 45 3.88 -1.17 -6.40
CA THR A 45 3.90 -1.06 -7.87
C THR A 45 3.38 0.29 -8.36
N ARG A 46 2.81 1.13 -7.48
CA ARG A 46 2.14 2.39 -7.83
C ARG A 46 2.62 3.61 -7.05
N TYR A 47 3.13 3.39 -5.83
CA TYR A 47 3.52 4.46 -4.91
C TYR A 47 4.76 4.06 -4.10
N PHE A 48 5.45 5.06 -3.56
CA PHE A 48 6.55 4.84 -2.63
C PHE A 48 6.49 5.80 -1.43
N TRP A 49 6.80 5.27 -0.25
CA TRP A 49 7.29 6.02 0.90
C TRP A 49 8.18 5.14 1.79
N PRO A 50 9.11 5.69 2.59
CA PRO A 50 10.10 4.88 3.32
C PRO A 50 9.51 3.87 4.32
N SER A 51 8.42 4.22 4.98
CA SER A 51 7.81 3.43 6.07
C SER A 51 6.68 2.48 5.63
N MET A 52 6.54 2.21 4.32
CA MET A 52 5.42 1.44 3.75
C MET A 52 5.09 0.16 4.50
N TYR A 53 6.10 -0.68 4.77
CA TYR A 53 5.87 -1.97 5.43
C TYR A 53 5.23 -1.79 6.80
N LYS A 54 5.77 -0.89 7.63
CA LYS A 54 5.27 -0.61 8.99
C LYS A 54 3.86 -0.01 8.94
N ASP A 55 3.65 0.96 8.06
CA ASP A 55 2.35 1.65 7.96
C ASP A 55 1.24 0.69 7.47
N ILE A 56 1.56 -0.18 6.51
CA ILE A 56 0.63 -1.19 5.99
C ILE A 56 0.35 -2.27 7.03
N ASP A 57 1.38 -2.78 7.72
CA ASP A 57 1.23 -3.79 8.78
C ASP A 57 0.34 -3.26 9.93
N ASN A 58 0.56 -2.01 10.35
CA ASN A 58 -0.28 -1.35 11.35
C ASN A 58 -1.73 -1.17 10.88
N TYR A 59 -1.93 -0.72 9.64
CA TYR A 59 -3.27 -0.53 9.08
C TYR A 59 -4.06 -1.85 9.05
N ILE A 60 -3.43 -2.93 8.58
CA ILE A 60 -4.09 -4.23 8.48
C ILE A 60 -4.37 -4.84 9.85
N LYS A 61 -3.49 -4.66 10.83
CA LYS A 61 -3.75 -5.07 12.22
C LYS A 61 -4.90 -4.32 12.86
N SER A 62 -5.26 -3.14 12.35
CA SER A 62 -6.44 -2.39 12.79
C SER A 62 -7.73 -2.78 12.05
N CYS A 63 -7.64 -3.63 11.01
CA CYS A 63 -8.82 -4.18 10.35
C CYS A 63 -9.49 -5.20 11.27
N ILE A 64 -10.81 -5.04 11.46
CA ILE A 64 -11.68 -5.98 12.19
C ILE A 64 -12.07 -7.13 11.26
#